data_AF-A0A9D1LI51-F1
#
_entry.id   AF-A0A9D1LI51-F1
#
_cell.length_a   1.000
_cell.length_b   1.000
_cell.length_c   1.000
_cell.angle_alpha   90.00
_cell.angle_beta   90.00
_cell.angle_gamma   90.00
#
_symmetry.space_group_name_H-M   'P 1'
#
loop_
_entity.id
_entity.type
_entity.pdbx_description
1 polymer ?
#
loop_
_entity_poly.entity_id
_entity_poly.type
_entity_poly.pdbx_seq_one_letter_code
_entity_poly.pdbx_strand_id
1 'polypeptide(L)'
;MLETIERLKNEIAGLSATGKDEVEALRIKYLSKKGIISSLFNEFRNVPNEQKKEIGQKLNELKNAATEKINALRDATDTCST
;
A
#
# COMPACT_ATOMS: atom_id res chain seq x y z
N MET A 1 12.82 -3.36 -8.59
CA MET A 1 12.13 -2.56 -7.54
C MET A 1 11.08 -1.64 -8.10
N LEU A 2 11.39 -0.79 -9.09
CA LEU A 2 10.40 0.08 -9.73
C LEU A 2 9.20 -0.69 -10.29
N GLU A 3 9.46 -1.76 -11.05
CA GLU A 3 8.41 -2.65 -11.58
C GLU A 3 7.55 -3.27 -10.46
N THR A 4 8.17 -3.65 -9.34
CA THR A 4 7.47 -4.18 -8.16
C THR A 4 6.53 -3.14 -7.57
N ILE A 5 6.96 -1.88 -7.47
CA ILE A 5 6.14 -0.77 -6.95
C ILE A 5 4.96 -0.51 -7.88
N GLU A 6 5.17 -0.47 -9.19
CA GLU A 6 4.10 -0.22 -10.16
C GLU A 6 3.09 -1.37 -10.21
N ARG A 7 3.56 -2.61 -10.11
CA ARG A 7 2.70 -3.79 -9.97
C ARG A 7 1.86 -3.70 -8.70
N LEU A 8 2.47 -3.39 -7.56
CA LEU A 8 1.74 -3.22 -6.30
C LEU A 8 0.77 -2.05 -6.33
N LYS A 9 1.11 -0.96 -7.04
CA LYS A 9 0.22 0.20 -7.21
C LYS A 9 -1.05 -0.20 -7.96
N ASN A 10 -0.92 -0.98 -9.03
CA ASN A 10 -2.06 -1.54 -9.74
C ASN A 10 -2.85 -2.53 -8.87
N GLU A 11 -2.15 -3.41 -8.15
CA GLU A 11 -2.80 -4.38 -7.25
C GLU A 11 -3.63 -3.64 -6.20
N ILE A 12 -3.08 -2.58 -5.58
CA ILE A 12 -3.74 -1.71 -4.61
C ILE A 12 -4.94 -0.97 -5.21
N ALA A 13 -4.82 -0.44 -6.43
CA ALA A 13 -5.92 0.24 -7.10
C ALA A 13 -7.14 -0.68 -7.31
N GLY A 14 -6.87 -1.95 -7.63
CA GLY A 14 -7.87 -3.00 -7.80
C GLY A 14 -8.34 -3.68 -6.51
N LEU A 15 -7.79 -3.32 -5.35
CA LEU A 15 -8.27 -3.87 -4.08
C LEU A 15 -9.70 -3.45 -3.82
N SER A 16 -10.51 -4.42 -3.42
CA SER A 16 -11.85 -4.22 -2.91
C SER A 16 -11.98 -5.04 -1.64
N ALA A 17 -12.69 -4.51 -0.65
CA ALA A 17 -13.01 -5.24 0.56
C ALA A 17 -14.51 -5.07 0.80
N THR A 18 -15.17 -6.18 1.08
CA THR A 18 -16.61 -6.24 1.30
C THR A 18 -16.98 -6.25 2.77
N GLY A 19 -16.00 -6.41 3.67
CA GLY A 19 -16.21 -6.39 5.11
C GLY A 19 -14.99 -5.92 5.90
N LYS A 20 -15.21 -5.62 7.18
CA LYS A 20 -14.18 -5.12 8.10
C LYS A 20 -12.98 -6.07 8.21
N ASP A 21 -13.21 -7.38 8.20
CA ASP A 21 -12.15 -8.40 8.19
C ASP A 21 -11.24 -8.32 6.97
N GLU A 22 -11.79 -8.15 5.77
CA GLU A 22 -11.00 -8.00 4.54
C GLU A 22 -10.18 -6.71 4.55
N VAL A 23 -10.78 -5.61 4.99
CA VAL A 23 -10.07 -4.33 5.15
C VAL A 23 -8.86 -4.48 6.07
N GLU A 24 -9.04 -5.14 7.21
CA GLU A 24 -7.97 -5.36 8.19
C GLU A 24 -6.90 -6.31 7.63
N ALA A 25 -7.30 -7.36 6.90
CA ALA A 25 -6.36 -8.25 6.21
C ALA A 25 -5.50 -7.51 5.18
N LEU A 26 -6.10 -6.62 4.39
CA LEU A 26 -5.38 -5.76 3.44
C LEU A 26 -4.44 -4.79 4.18
N ARG A 27 -4.90 -4.17 5.26
CA ARG A 27 -4.06 -3.30 6.11
C ARG A 27 -2.86 -4.05 6.66
N ILE A 28 -3.06 -5.27 7.14
CA ILE A 28 -1.96 -6.08 7.66
C ILE A 28 -1.00 -6.50 6.54
N LYS A 29 -1.50 -6.89 5.37
CA LYS A 29 -0.69 -7.33 4.23
C LYS A 29 0.19 -6.20 3.67
N TYR A 30 -0.34 -4.99 3.53
CA TYR A 30 0.37 -3.89 2.88
C TYR A 30 1.01 -2.90 3.86
N LEU A 31 0.28 -2.43 4.88
CA LEU A 31 0.68 -1.35 5.78
C LEU A 31 1.28 -1.81 7.11
N SER A 32 1.29 -3.11 7.42
CA SER A 32 1.89 -3.60 8.66
C SER A 32 3.41 -3.45 8.68
N LYS A 33 4.00 -3.56 9.87
CA LYS A 33 5.46 -3.63 10.08
C LYS A 33 6.13 -4.74 9.29
N LYS A 34 5.41 -5.84 9.03
CA LYS A 34 5.84 -6.96 8.18
C LYS A 34 5.21 -6.93 6.78
N GLY A 35 4.54 -5.83 6.45
CA GLY A 35 3.87 -5.67 5.17
C GLY A 35 4.83 -5.44 4.02
N ILE A 36 4.29 -5.53 2.81
CA ILE A 36 5.05 -5.37 1.58
C ILE A 36 5.64 -3.96 1.47
N ILE A 37 4.88 -2.92 1.85
CA ILE A 37 5.32 -1.53 1.77
C ILE A 37 6.48 -1.28 2.75
N SER A 38 6.38 -1.80 3.97
CA SER A 38 7.47 -1.69 4.96
C SER A 38 8.74 -2.40 4.47
N SER A 39 8.61 -3.57 3.82
CA SER A 39 9.76 -4.28 3.24
C SER A 39 10.41 -3.48 2.12
N LEU A 40 9.60 -2.89 1.22
CA LEU A 40 10.11 -2.03 0.15
C LEU A 40 10.82 -0.78 0.68
N PHE A 41 10.35 -0.19 1.78
CA PHE A 41 11.06 0.91 2.46
C PHE A 41 12.40 0.49 3.05
N ASN A 42 12.53 -0.78 3.47
CA ASN A 42 13.80 -1.30 3.94
C ASN A 42 14.78 -1.57 2.79
N GLU A 43 14.29 -2.18 1.69
CA GLU A 43 15.07 -2.32 0.46
C GLU A 43 15.46 -0.97 -0.14
N PHE A 44 14.61 0.06 -0.02
CA PHE A 44 14.89 1.42 -0.50
C PHE A 44 16.18 2.01 0.08
N ARG A 45 16.55 1.66 1.32
CA ARG A 45 17.82 2.11 1.91
C ARG A 45 19.04 1.55 1.19
N ASN A 46 18.90 0.39 0.55
CA ASN A 46 19.94 -0.30 -0.21
C ASN A 46 19.98 0.11 -1.69
N VAL A 47 19.00 0.89 -2.17
CA VAL A 47 18.93 1.34 -3.56
C VAL A 47 20.04 2.36 -3.85
N PRO A 48 20.69 2.33 -5.03
CA PRO A 48 21.68 3.34 -5.42
C PRO A 48 21.05 4.73 -5.63
N ASN A 49 21.82 5.80 -5.37
CA ASN A 49 21.32 7.19 -5.37
C ASN A 49 20.63 7.62 -6.69
N GLU A 50 21.09 7.09 -7.81
CA GLU A 50 20.51 7.25 -9.15
C GLU A 50 19.03 6.84 -9.22
N GLN A 51 18.64 5.77 -8.54
CA GLN A 51 17.25 5.26 -8.52
C GLN A 51 16.47 5.75 -7.30
N LYS A 52 17.15 6.21 -6.23
CA LYS A 52 16.47 6.70 -5.01
C LYS A 52 15.48 7.83 -5.27
N LYS A 53 15.77 8.72 -6.21
CA LYS A 53 14.89 9.85 -6.52
C LYS A 53 13.53 9.38 -7.05
N GLU A 54 13.55 8.47 -8.03
CA GLU A 54 12.35 7.94 -8.67
C GLU A 54 11.62 6.92 -7.78
N ILE A 55 12.37 5.97 -7.20
CA ILE A 55 11.82 4.96 -6.28
C ILE A 55 11.22 5.63 -5.04
N GLY A 56 11.86 6.66 -4.49
CA GLY A 56 11.35 7.36 -3.30
C GLY A 56 10.01 8.05 -3.55
N GLN A 57 9.84 8.66 -4.73
CA GLN A 57 8.56 9.26 -5.14
C GLN A 57 7.49 8.18 -5.31
N LYS A 58 7.76 7.14 -6.11
CA LYS A 58 6.82 6.04 -6.37
C LYS A 58 6.44 5.28 -5.09
N LEU A 59 7.37 5.11 -4.16
CA LEU A 59 7.14 4.39 -2.90
C LEU A 59 6.26 5.19 -1.94
N ASN A 60 6.46 6.51 -1.86
CA ASN A 60 5.55 7.39 -1.12
C ASN A 60 4.15 7.43 -1.74
N GLU A 61 4.06 7.51 -3.07
CA GLU A 61 2.78 7.39 -3.77
C GLU A 61 2.08 6.06 -3.48
N LEU A 62 2.82 4.94 -3.53
CA LEU A 62 2.28 3.61 -3.24
C LEU A 62 1.74 3.53 -1.80
N LYS A 63 2.51 4.04 -0.84
CA LYS A 63 2.11 4.10 0.57
C LYS A 63 0.84 4.93 0.77
N ASN A 64 0.78 6.10 0.16
CA ASN A 64 -0.40 6.96 0.25
C ASN A 64 -1.61 6.30 -0.41
N ALA A 65 -1.47 5.81 -1.64
CA ALA A 65 -2.54 5.11 -2.35
C ALA A 65 -3.08 3.91 -1.56
N ALA A 66 -2.20 3.11 -0.95
CA ALA A 66 -2.59 2.00 -0.08
C ALA A 66 -3.36 2.47 1.16
N THR A 67 -2.86 3.53 1.80
CA THR A 67 -3.47 4.10 3.01
C THR A 67 -4.84 4.70 2.71
N GLU A 68 -4.96 5.46 1.63
CA GLU A 68 -6.23 6.04 1.19
C GLU A 68 -7.23 4.96 0.78
N LYS A 69 -6.80 3.98 -0.02
CA LYS A 69 -7.67 2.88 -0.44
C LYS A 69 -8.19 2.08 0.74
N ILE A 70 -7.31 1.70 1.67
CA ILE A 70 -7.70 0.93 2.86
C ILE A 70 -8.60 1.75 3.78
N ASN A 71 -8.31 3.05 4.00
CA ASN A 71 -9.21 3.90 4.77
C ASN A 71 -10.57 4.04 4.08
N ALA A 72 -10.61 4.31 2.78
CA ALA A 72 -11.86 4.41 2.03
C ALA A 72 -12.70 3.12 2.11
N LEU A 73 -12.05 1.96 2.01
CA LEU A 73 -12.72 0.66 2.20
C LEU A 73 -13.20 0.49 3.65
N ARG A 74 -12.40 0.91 4.64
CA ARG A 74 -12.79 0.88 6.05
C ARG A 74 -14.03 1.73 6.30
N ASP A 75 -14.01 2.98 5.87
CA ASP A 75 -15.14 3.92 5.98
C ASP A 75 -16.37 3.40 5.24
N ALA A 76 -16.22 2.81 4.05
CA ALA A 76 -17.32 2.18 3.30
C ALA A 76 -17.94 1.00 4.07
N THR A 77 -17.12 0.18 4.73
CA THR A 77 -17.62 -0.95 5.55
C THR A 77 -18.20 -0.52 6.89
N ASP A 78 -17.86 0.68 7.39
CA ASP A 78 -18.41 1.23 8.63
C ASP A 78 -19.73 1.98 8.40
N THR A 79 -19.86 2.66 7.26
CA THR A 79 -21.04 3.45 6.89
C THR A 79 -22.28 2.63 6.48
N CYS A 80 -22.16 1.31 6.28
CA CYS A 80 -23.29 0.41 6.00
C CYS A 80 -24.04 -0.10 7.26
N SER A 81 -23.89 0.57 8.40
CA SER A 81 -24.52 0.17 9.68
C SER A 81 -25.42 1.24 10.31
N THR A 82 -25.89 2.24 9.56
CA THR A 82 -26.85 3.24 10.08
C THR A 82 -28.08 3.38 9.20
#